data_AF-A7ILC4-F1
#
_entry.id   AF-A7ILC4-F1
#
_cell.length_a   1.000
_cell.length_b   1.000
_cell.length_c   1.000
_cell.angle_alpha   90.00
_cell.angle_beta   90.00
_cell.angle_gamma   90.00
#
_symmetry.space_group_name_H-M   'P 1'
#
loop_
_entity.id
_entity.type
_entity.pdbx_description
1 polymer ?
#
loop_
_entity_poly.entity_id
_entity_poly.type
_entity_poly.pdbx_seq_one_letter_code
_entity_poly.pdbx_strand_id
1 'polypeptide(L)'
;MAQRLCGRWCCCAAGAGGAGSSPVEERGGVARGDALAGGAGGGPAQLDHCPAAHRDRGPRRGADQPLAIVQGAAKKKFRWRRPRHTLKGRQKADEIDRVGLRLRLRQQQAAAGDIVLLYGDESEALTHPYLARAWAKSGADLRVPAPGQAKNVAMLGSLNHATRELIVQTSPTKRSSDFVAHLQQLDEAYGPKPGRAARPVVLVEDNGPIHTSKLSRAALAARAHWLTVEWLPKYAPELNDIEAVWRDLKAHHLAHQTFKDSDALDHAIHAAVHARNQQRRPHSLARRGISA
;
A
#
# COMPACT_ATOMS: atom_id res chain seq x y z
N MET A 1 -53.22 -14.60 -43.00
CA MET A 1 -52.28 -13.86 -43.88
C MET A 1 -50.87 -14.22 -43.39
N ALA A 2 -50.20 -15.27 -43.89
CA ALA A 2 -49.45 -15.35 -45.17
C ALA A 2 -48.45 -14.18 -45.26
N GLN A 3 -47.11 -14.31 -45.33
CA GLN A 3 -46.15 -15.34 -45.79
C GLN A 3 -44.76 -15.03 -45.12
N ARG A 4 -43.93 -15.99 -44.66
CA ARG A 4 -42.94 -16.83 -45.39
C ARG A 4 -41.81 -15.98 -46.04
N LEU A 5 -40.50 -16.21 -45.88
CA LEU A 5 -39.66 -17.43 -45.92
C LEU A 5 -38.26 -17.15 -45.29
N CYS A 6 -37.73 -18.08 -44.46
CA CYS A 6 -36.58 -19.01 -44.70
C CYS A 6 -35.21 -18.36 -44.96
N GLY A 7 -34.08 -18.82 -44.44
CA GLY A 7 -33.64 -20.00 -43.64
C GLY A 7 -32.15 -19.75 -43.31
N ARG A 8 -31.35 -20.51 -42.55
CA ARG A 8 -31.30 -21.93 -42.14
C ARG A 8 -30.10 -21.96 -41.14
N TRP A 9 -30.25 -22.35 -39.87
CA TRP A 9 -29.96 -23.69 -39.30
C TRP A 9 -28.69 -24.38 -39.83
N CYS A 10 -27.90 -25.13 -39.04
CA CYS A 10 -27.68 -25.28 -37.59
C CYS A 10 -26.54 -26.31 -37.42
N CYS A 11 -25.89 -26.26 -36.26
CA CYS A 11 -25.60 -27.43 -35.38
C CYS A 11 -24.53 -28.49 -35.76
N CYS A 12 -23.66 -28.75 -34.76
CA CYS A 12 -23.27 -30.06 -34.19
C CYS A 12 -22.47 -31.05 -35.08
N ALA A 13 -21.59 -31.95 -34.63
CA ALA A 13 -21.06 -32.36 -33.32
C ALA A 13 -19.88 -33.36 -33.55
N ALA A 14 -19.10 -33.58 -32.48
CA ALA A 14 -18.45 -34.82 -32.02
C ALA A 14 -17.64 -35.77 -32.95
N GLY A 15 -16.47 -36.22 -32.44
CA GLY A 15 -16.06 -37.63 -32.54
C GLY A 15 -14.61 -37.97 -32.92
N ALA A 16 -13.81 -38.34 -31.91
CA ALA A 16 -12.81 -39.43 -31.83
C ALA A 16 -11.74 -39.72 -32.93
N GLY A 17 -10.49 -39.87 -32.45
CA GLY A 17 -9.63 -41.04 -32.75
C GLY A 17 -8.37 -40.85 -33.61
N GLY A 18 -7.21 -41.38 -33.13
CA GLY A 18 -6.21 -42.01 -34.01
C GLY A 18 -4.76 -41.53 -33.93
N ALA A 19 -3.85 -42.45 -33.61
CA ALA A 19 -2.40 -42.34 -33.42
C ALA A 19 -1.56 -42.19 -34.72
N GLY A 20 -0.27 -41.84 -34.56
CA GLY A 20 0.82 -42.08 -35.53
C GLY A 20 1.86 -40.95 -35.56
N SER A 21 2.97 -41.05 -34.80
CA SER A 21 4.28 -41.59 -35.20
C SER A 21 5.28 -40.52 -35.67
N SER A 22 6.41 -40.47 -34.97
CA SER A 22 7.62 -39.60 -35.05
C SER A 22 8.50 -39.91 -36.30
N PRO A 23 9.83 -39.66 -36.32
CA PRO A 23 10.71 -38.54 -35.89
C PRO A 23 11.73 -38.14 -37.00
N VAL A 24 12.58 -37.10 -36.83
CA VAL A 24 13.95 -37.06 -37.40
C VAL A 24 14.92 -36.23 -36.50
N GLU A 25 15.98 -36.92 -36.07
CA GLU A 25 17.41 -36.56 -35.75
C GLU A 25 17.76 -35.19 -35.14
N GLU A 26 18.46 -35.03 -33.99
CA GLU A 26 19.70 -35.64 -33.42
C GLU A 26 21.01 -35.55 -34.26
N ARG A 27 22.00 -34.84 -33.69
CA ARG A 27 23.48 -35.06 -33.68
C ARG A 27 24.07 -33.91 -32.84
N GLY A 28 24.58 -34.10 -31.62
CA GLY A 28 25.81 -34.82 -31.22
C GLY A 28 27.01 -33.85 -31.27
N GLY A 29 27.89 -33.63 -30.29
CA GLY A 29 28.18 -34.22 -28.98
C GLY A 29 29.71 -34.19 -28.75
N VAL A 30 30.16 -33.68 -27.57
CA VAL A 30 31.41 -34.01 -26.81
C VAL A 30 32.74 -33.49 -27.42
N ALA A 31 33.73 -32.92 -26.70
CA ALA A 31 34.53 -33.46 -25.60
C ALA A 31 35.41 -32.42 -24.84
N ARG A 32 35.96 -32.88 -23.70
CA ARG A 32 36.79 -32.21 -22.66
C ARG A 32 38.28 -32.07 -23.02
N GLY A 33 39.00 -31.23 -22.26
CA GLY A 33 40.46 -31.33 -22.05
C GLY A 33 41.01 -30.29 -21.04
N ASP A 34 41.65 -30.78 -19.97
CA ASP A 34 42.45 -30.03 -18.98
C ASP A 34 43.93 -29.91 -19.41
N ALA A 35 44.66 -28.86 -18.96
CA ALA A 35 45.99 -28.91 -18.29
C ALA A 35 46.85 -27.61 -18.37
N LEU A 36 47.16 -27.05 -17.19
CA LEU A 36 48.46 -26.62 -16.58
C LEU A 36 49.56 -25.76 -17.29
N ALA A 37 49.95 -24.70 -16.55
CA ALA A 37 51.31 -24.27 -16.09
C ALA A 37 52.25 -23.30 -16.88
N GLY A 38 52.88 -22.37 -16.10
CA GLY A 38 54.15 -21.63 -16.34
C GLY A 38 53.98 -20.19 -16.87
N GLY A 39 54.69 -19.13 -16.48
CA GLY A 39 55.88 -18.89 -15.66
C GLY A 39 56.30 -17.40 -15.83
N ALA A 40 57.21 -16.91 -14.99
CA ALA A 40 57.57 -15.51 -14.71
C ALA A 40 58.20 -14.64 -15.85
N GLY A 41 58.16 -13.30 -15.67
CA GLY A 41 59.03 -12.33 -16.34
C GLY A 41 58.72 -10.88 -15.94
N GLY A 42 59.71 -10.12 -15.44
CA GLY A 42 59.53 -8.80 -14.80
C GLY A 42 60.16 -7.60 -15.51
N GLY A 43 59.68 -6.40 -15.11
CA GLY A 43 60.33 -5.07 -15.12
C GLY A 43 60.32 -4.25 -16.43
N PRO A 44 60.59 -2.91 -16.40
CA PRO A 44 60.44 -1.93 -15.32
C PRO A 44 59.78 -0.57 -15.73
N ALA A 45 59.52 0.24 -14.71
CA ALA A 45 59.37 1.71 -14.60
C ALA A 45 59.27 2.62 -15.84
N GLN A 46 58.25 3.50 -15.84
CA GLN A 46 58.43 4.92 -16.17
C GLN A 46 57.36 5.80 -15.49
N LEU A 47 57.83 6.71 -14.62
CA LEU A 47 57.09 7.85 -14.10
C LEU A 47 57.20 8.99 -15.10
N ASP A 48 56.10 9.65 -15.43
CA ASP A 48 56.09 11.06 -15.85
C ASP A 48 54.81 11.73 -15.35
N HIS A 49 54.98 12.90 -14.72
CA HIS A 49 53.94 13.80 -14.21
C HIS A 49 53.48 14.77 -15.31
N CYS A 50 52.18 15.10 -15.42
CA CYS A 50 51.49 16.34 -14.98
C CYS A 50 50.44 16.71 -16.06
N PRO A 51 49.47 17.65 -15.90
CA PRO A 51 49.02 18.38 -14.72
C PRO A 51 47.46 18.41 -14.56
N ALA A 52 47.01 19.13 -13.53
CA ALA A 52 45.63 19.36 -13.11
C ALA A 52 44.73 20.09 -14.12
N ALA A 53 43.44 19.74 -14.16
CA ALA A 53 42.29 20.63 -13.92
C ALA A 53 40.97 20.06 -14.50
N HIS A 54 40.09 19.54 -13.64
CA HIS A 54 38.65 19.75 -13.82
C HIS A 54 37.96 19.62 -12.45
N ARG A 55 37.46 20.75 -11.93
CA ARG A 55 36.65 20.80 -10.72
C ARG A 55 35.28 20.22 -11.05
N ASP A 56 35.05 18.98 -10.64
CA ASP A 56 33.76 18.34 -10.75
C ASP A 56 32.80 18.93 -9.70
N ARG A 57 31.61 19.36 -10.15
CA ARG A 57 30.57 19.94 -9.30
C ARG A 57 29.84 18.80 -8.59
N GLY A 58 30.34 18.38 -7.43
CA GLY A 58 29.64 17.44 -6.55
C GLY A 58 28.34 18.04 -5.98
N PRO A 59 27.25 17.26 -5.86
CA PRO A 59 26.01 17.73 -5.28
C PRO A 59 26.22 18.07 -3.80
N ARG A 60 25.65 19.19 -3.34
CA ARG A 60 25.64 19.61 -1.93
C ARG A 60 24.98 18.52 -1.09
N ARG A 61 25.77 17.59 -0.53
CA ARG A 61 25.36 16.71 0.56
C ARG A 61 24.99 17.62 1.73
N GLY A 62 23.74 17.56 2.17
CA GLY A 62 23.35 18.15 3.45
C GLY A 62 24.27 17.59 4.53
N ALA A 63 24.80 18.47 5.37
CA ALA A 63 25.75 18.10 6.40
C ALA A 63 25.21 16.94 7.26
N ASP A 64 26.05 15.94 7.51
CA ASP A 64 25.76 14.87 8.46
C ASP A 64 25.53 15.50 9.84
N GLN A 65 24.31 15.40 10.37
CA GLN A 65 23.99 15.84 11.72
C GLN A 65 24.17 14.65 12.66
N PRO A 66 25.25 14.59 13.47
CA PRO A 66 25.44 13.51 14.41
C PRO A 66 24.38 13.61 15.52
N LEU A 67 23.54 12.58 15.63
CA LEU A 67 22.71 12.39 16.82
C LEU A 67 23.63 11.93 17.95
N ALA A 68 23.69 12.70 19.03
CA ALA A 68 24.47 12.33 20.21
C ALA A 68 23.90 11.05 20.85
N ILE A 69 24.65 9.96 20.78
CA ILE A 69 24.36 8.74 21.53
C ILE A 69 24.76 8.99 22.99
N VAL A 70 23.80 9.32 23.84
CA VAL A 70 24.06 9.51 25.27
C VAL A 70 24.13 8.13 25.94
N GLN A 71 25.34 7.65 26.24
CA GLN A 71 25.56 6.56 27.19
C GLN A 71 25.73 7.19 28.59
N GLY A 72 24.76 6.97 29.49
CA GLY A 72 24.86 7.49 30.86
C GLY A 72 23.54 7.51 31.63
N ALA A 73 23.66 7.53 32.97
CA ALA A 73 22.54 7.45 33.93
C ALA A 73 21.43 8.47 33.63
N ALA A 74 20.18 7.99 33.72
CA ALA A 74 18.97 8.74 33.41
C ALA A 74 18.88 10.05 34.22
N LYS A 75 19.32 11.16 33.63
CA LYS A 75 19.09 12.51 34.17
C LYS A 75 17.58 12.76 34.20
N LYS A 76 17.08 13.40 35.28
CA LYS A 76 15.64 13.62 35.63
C LYS A 76 14.73 14.27 34.56
N LYS A 77 15.20 14.53 33.34
CA LYS A 77 14.44 15.08 32.20
C LYS A 77 14.66 14.34 30.88
N PHE A 78 15.38 13.22 30.87
CA PHE A 78 15.65 12.45 29.66
C PHE A 78 14.74 11.22 29.61
N ARG A 79 14.12 10.99 28.45
CA ARG A 79 13.34 9.77 28.18
C ARG A 79 14.04 9.01 27.07
N TRP A 80 14.26 7.70 27.26
CA TRP A 80 14.74 6.84 26.21
C TRP A 80 13.71 6.80 25.07
N ARG A 81 14.12 7.26 23.89
CA ARG A 81 13.28 7.32 22.68
C ARG A 81 14.08 6.81 21.50
N ARG A 82 13.39 6.17 20.56
CA ARG A 82 13.97 5.79 19.27
C ARG A 82 13.88 6.98 18.31
N PRO A 83 14.99 7.46 17.72
CA PRO A 83 14.96 8.43 16.64
C PRO A 83 14.08 7.94 15.48
N ARG A 84 13.45 8.87 14.75
CA ARG A 84 12.62 8.56 13.58
C ARG A 84 13.11 9.35 12.38
N HIS A 85 13.10 8.71 11.21
CA HIS A 85 13.27 9.42 9.95
C HIS A 85 12.13 10.42 9.77
N THR A 86 12.44 11.60 9.25
CA THR A 86 11.47 12.66 8.94
C THR A 86 11.76 13.23 7.58
N LEU A 87 10.72 13.45 6.78
CA LEU A 87 10.81 14.09 5.47
C LEU A 87 10.30 15.53 5.49
N LYS A 88 10.05 16.10 6.68
CA LYS A 88 9.57 17.49 6.83
C LYS A 88 10.46 18.52 6.15
N GLY A 89 11.78 18.29 6.11
CA GLY A 89 12.71 19.19 5.40
C GLY A 89 12.55 19.20 3.87
N ARG A 90 11.76 18.28 3.28
CA ARG A 90 11.44 18.24 1.84
C ARG A 90 10.03 18.73 1.53
N GLN A 91 9.25 19.10 2.55
CA GLN A 91 7.91 19.65 2.38
C GLN A 91 7.97 21.10 1.90
N LYS A 92 6.97 21.50 1.13
CA LYS A 92 6.72 22.90 0.80
C LYS A 92 5.59 23.42 1.68
N ALA A 93 5.91 24.31 2.62
CA ALA A 93 4.96 24.80 3.63
C ALA A 93 3.68 25.38 3.00
N ASP A 94 3.82 26.24 1.99
CA ASP A 94 2.68 26.88 1.33
C ASP A 94 1.71 25.87 0.68
N GLU A 95 2.24 24.78 0.11
CA GLU A 95 1.41 23.72 -0.47
C GLU A 95 0.67 22.94 0.62
N ILE A 96 1.33 22.66 1.76
CA ILE A 96 0.73 21.99 2.91
C ILE A 96 -0.38 22.85 3.51
N ASP A 97 -0.14 24.14 3.73
CA ASP A 97 -1.12 25.02 4.35
C ASP A 97 -2.36 25.17 3.46
N ARG A 98 -2.16 25.39 2.16
CA ARG A 98 -3.26 25.50 1.19
C ARG A 98 -4.11 24.23 1.13
N VAL A 99 -3.46 23.06 1.01
CA VAL A 99 -4.22 21.79 0.95
C VAL A 99 -4.84 21.48 2.31
N GLY A 100 -4.16 21.76 3.42
CA GLY A 100 -4.69 21.59 4.76
C GLY A 100 -5.95 22.41 4.99
N LEU A 101 -5.99 23.67 4.55
CA LEU A 101 -7.21 24.50 4.62
C LEU A 101 -8.35 23.93 3.77
N ARG A 102 -8.05 23.48 2.55
CA ARG A 102 -9.06 22.87 1.67
C ARG A 102 -9.63 21.58 2.26
N LEU A 103 -8.78 20.72 2.84
CA LEU A 103 -9.21 19.51 3.53
C LEU A 103 -10.10 19.84 4.74
N ARG A 104 -9.79 20.87 5.53
CA ARG A 104 -10.68 21.31 6.62
C ARG A 104 -12.06 21.70 6.12
N LEU A 105 -12.15 22.40 4.98
CA LEU A 105 -13.44 22.71 4.35
C LEU A 105 -14.17 21.44 3.90
N ARG A 106 -13.46 20.48 3.29
CA ARG A 106 -14.05 19.17 2.92
C ARG A 106 -14.55 18.40 4.13
N GLN A 107 -13.82 18.42 5.24
CA GLN A 107 -14.23 17.79 6.49
C GLN A 107 -15.53 18.41 7.01
N GLN A 108 -15.66 19.74 6.96
CA GLN A 108 -16.90 20.44 7.32
C GLN A 108 -18.07 20.06 6.41
N GLN A 109 -17.86 20.03 5.09
CA GLN A 109 -18.88 19.57 4.12
C GLN A 109 -19.29 18.12 4.36
N ALA A 110 -18.34 17.23 4.68
CA ALA A 110 -18.61 15.84 5.00
C ALA A 110 -19.39 15.70 6.32
N ALA A 111 -19.08 16.53 7.31
CA ALA A 111 -19.81 16.57 8.59
C ALA A 111 -21.24 17.11 8.41
N ALA A 112 -21.45 18.06 7.49
CA ALA A 112 -22.78 18.55 7.10
C ALA A 112 -23.57 17.52 6.27
N GLY A 113 -22.90 16.52 5.69
CA GLY A 113 -23.51 15.49 4.85
C GLY A 113 -23.61 15.84 3.36
N ASP A 114 -23.02 16.97 2.95
CA ASP A 114 -23.03 17.46 1.56
C ASP A 114 -22.19 16.56 0.63
N ILE A 115 -21.10 16.01 1.16
CA ILE A 115 -20.18 15.13 0.44
C ILE A 115 -19.85 13.89 1.26
N VAL A 116 -19.35 12.86 0.58
CA VAL A 116 -18.62 11.77 1.22
C VAL A 116 -17.12 12.05 1.06
N LEU A 117 -16.42 12.30 2.17
CA LEU A 117 -14.96 12.46 2.17
C LEU A 117 -14.30 11.13 2.54
N LEU A 118 -13.47 10.62 1.64
CA LEU A 118 -12.68 9.40 1.81
C LEU A 118 -11.19 9.76 1.87
N TYR A 119 -10.46 9.14 2.79
CA TYR A 119 -9.00 9.19 2.87
C TYR A 119 -8.42 7.88 2.37
N GLY A 120 -7.74 7.91 1.24
CA GLY A 120 -7.07 6.79 0.61
C GLY A 120 -5.60 6.72 0.97
N ASP A 121 -5.08 5.50 1.16
CA ASP A 121 -3.65 5.21 1.34
C ASP A 121 -3.40 3.70 1.23
N GLU A 122 -2.13 3.31 1.15
CA GLU A 122 -1.74 1.92 1.32
C GLU A 122 -0.83 1.67 2.52
N SER A 123 -0.97 0.47 3.07
CA SER A 123 -0.07 -0.02 4.10
C SER A 123 0.26 -1.49 3.88
N GLU A 124 1.45 -1.91 4.29
CA GLU A 124 1.84 -3.32 4.22
C GLU A 124 1.72 -3.98 5.59
N ALA A 125 1.11 -5.16 5.66
CA ALA A 125 1.14 -6.02 6.82
C ALA A 125 2.12 -7.19 6.59
N LEU A 126 2.73 -7.67 7.66
CA LEU A 126 3.75 -8.73 7.61
C LEU A 126 3.27 -9.97 8.34
N THR A 127 3.61 -11.14 7.81
CA THR A 127 3.43 -12.45 8.49
C THR A 127 4.31 -12.54 9.73
N HIS A 128 5.45 -11.85 9.70
CA HIS A 128 6.24 -11.59 10.89
C HIS A 128 5.56 -10.49 11.73
N PRO A 129 5.24 -10.74 13.01
CA PRO A 129 4.48 -9.82 13.81
C PRO A 129 5.18 -8.47 13.97
N TYR A 130 4.40 -7.41 13.96
CA TYR A 130 4.78 -6.19 14.63
C TYR A 130 4.81 -6.44 16.14
N LEU A 131 5.87 -6.01 16.81
CA LEU A 131 5.93 -6.04 18.27
C LEU A 131 5.49 -4.67 18.79
N ALA A 132 4.25 -4.62 19.28
CA ALA A 132 3.74 -3.45 19.99
C ALA A 132 4.14 -3.50 21.48
N ARG A 133 3.83 -2.44 22.21
CA ARG A 133 3.98 -2.46 23.67
C ARG A 133 2.78 -3.21 24.25
N ALA A 134 3.05 -4.17 25.12
CA ALA A 134 2.02 -4.94 25.83
C ALA A 134 2.22 -4.82 27.35
N TRP A 135 1.12 -4.91 28.09
CA TRP A 135 1.15 -5.07 29.55
C TRP A 135 1.42 -6.54 29.88
N ALA A 136 2.34 -6.78 30.81
CA ALA A 136 2.62 -8.12 31.31
C ALA A 136 2.96 -8.07 32.80
N LYS A 137 2.79 -9.21 33.47
CA LYS A 137 3.21 -9.37 34.88
C LYS A 137 4.71 -9.13 34.99
N SER A 138 5.14 -8.51 36.08
CA SER A 138 6.58 -8.34 36.37
C SER A 138 7.28 -9.71 36.35
N GLY A 139 8.40 -9.81 35.64
CA GLY A 139 9.15 -11.06 35.46
C GLY A 139 8.64 -11.99 34.35
N ALA A 140 7.57 -11.64 33.62
CA ALA A 140 7.12 -12.43 32.48
C ALA A 140 8.08 -12.34 31.29
N ASP A 141 8.52 -13.49 30.77
CA ASP A 141 9.28 -13.58 29.52
C ASP A 141 8.30 -13.59 28.32
N LEU A 142 8.16 -12.45 27.64
CA LEU A 142 7.29 -12.32 26.47
C LEU A 142 8.05 -12.70 25.20
N ARG A 143 7.88 -13.95 24.75
CA ARG A 143 8.42 -14.42 23.46
C ARG A 143 7.32 -14.62 22.44
N VAL A 144 7.52 -14.05 21.26
CA VAL A 144 6.67 -14.27 20.09
C VAL A 144 7.48 -15.06 19.06
N PRO A 145 7.00 -16.21 18.57
CA PRO A 145 7.71 -17.00 17.56
C PRO A 145 7.97 -16.18 16.30
N ALA A 146 9.20 -16.16 15.80
CA ALA A 146 9.49 -15.52 14.51
C ALA A 146 9.26 -16.54 13.37
N PRO A 147 8.52 -16.19 12.31
CA PRO A 147 8.52 -16.99 11.09
C PRO A 147 9.91 -16.88 10.43
N GLY A 148 10.46 -18.00 9.95
CA GLY A 148 11.79 -18.03 9.34
C GLY A 148 11.93 -17.13 8.10
N GLN A 149 10.85 -16.92 7.35
CA GLN A 149 10.80 -15.97 6.23
C GLN A 149 9.55 -15.08 6.35
N ALA A 150 9.74 -13.77 6.19
CA ALA A 150 8.65 -12.80 6.23
C ALA A 150 8.05 -12.62 4.83
N LYS A 151 6.74 -12.87 4.71
CA LYS A 151 5.90 -12.44 3.59
C LYS A 151 5.07 -11.21 3.99
N ASN A 152 4.74 -10.36 3.03
CA ASN A 152 3.87 -9.20 3.22
C ASN A 152 2.56 -9.34 2.42
N VAL A 153 1.53 -8.64 2.89
CA VAL A 153 0.28 -8.38 2.17
C VAL A 153 0.08 -6.87 2.18
N ALA A 154 -0.08 -6.29 0.99
CA ALA A 154 -0.43 -4.89 0.85
C ALA A 154 -1.94 -4.71 1.09
N MET A 155 -2.29 -3.61 1.75
CA MET A 155 -3.64 -3.18 2.05
C MET A 155 -3.83 -1.82 1.39
N LEU A 156 -4.74 -1.72 0.44
CA LEU A 156 -5.21 -0.46 -0.14
C LEU A 156 -6.51 -0.14 0.56
N GLY A 157 -6.60 1.02 1.22
CA GLY A 157 -7.79 1.33 2.01
C GLY A 157 -8.32 2.72 1.79
N SER A 158 -9.64 2.84 1.97
CA SER A 158 -10.38 4.09 1.98
C SER A 158 -11.11 4.24 3.30
N LEU A 159 -10.79 5.30 4.03
CA LEU A 159 -11.42 5.65 5.30
C LEU A 159 -12.46 6.74 5.08
N ASN A 160 -13.72 6.45 5.42
CA ASN A 160 -14.76 7.47 5.45
C ASN A 160 -14.56 8.41 6.64
N HIS A 161 -14.46 9.71 6.38
CA HIS A 161 -14.21 10.71 7.42
C HIS A 161 -15.34 10.77 8.46
N ALA A 162 -16.60 10.73 8.02
CA ALA A 162 -17.77 10.89 8.88
C ALA A 162 -18.11 9.60 9.64
N THR A 163 -18.18 8.47 8.95
CA THR A 163 -18.58 7.19 9.58
C THR A 163 -17.40 6.47 10.24
N ARG A 164 -16.16 6.85 9.89
CA ARG A 164 -14.92 6.15 10.27
C ARG A 164 -14.87 4.69 9.82
N GLU A 165 -15.72 4.32 8.86
CA GLU A 165 -15.70 3.03 8.20
C GLU A 165 -14.48 2.93 7.29
N LEU A 166 -13.79 1.80 7.38
CA LEU A 166 -12.62 1.49 6.58
C LEU A 166 -12.96 0.37 5.59
N ILE A 167 -12.81 0.65 4.29
CA ILE A 167 -12.90 -0.34 3.22
C ILE A 167 -11.46 -0.70 2.83
N VAL A 168 -11.16 -2.00 2.69
CA VAL A 168 -9.80 -2.48 2.37
C VAL A 168 -9.84 -3.50 1.25
N GLN A 169 -8.99 -3.28 0.24
CA GLN A 169 -8.59 -4.27 -0.75
C GLN A 169 -7.18 -4.77 -0.40
N THR A 170 -7.01 -6.07 -0.23
CA THR A 170 -5.71 -6.69 -0.02
C THR A 170 -5.08 -7.13 -1.34
N SER A 171 -3.75 -7.16 -1.40
CA SER A 171 -2.99 -7.63 -2.56
C SER A 171 -1.61 -8.17 -2.16
N PRO A 172 -1.12 -9.23 -2.81
CA PRO A 172 0.26 -9.70 -2.61
C PRO A 172 1.32 -8.83 -3.31
N THR A 173 0.93 -7.95 -4.26
CA THR A 173 1.92 -7.27 -5.15
C THR A 173 1.82 -5.75 -5.23
N LYS A 174 0.76 -5.13 -4.68
CA LYS A 174 0.54 -3.67 -4.68
C LYS A 174 0.69 -3.03 -6.08
N ARG A 175 -0.19 -3.39 -7.00
CA ARG A 175 -0.21 -2.90 -8.39
C ARG A 175 -1.35 -1.93 -8.63
N SER A 176 -1.26 -1.17 -9.73
CA SER A 176 -2.37 -0.31 -10.18
C SER A 176 -3.65 -1.08 -10.48
N SER A 177 -3.57 -2.36 -10.85
CA SER A 177 -4.77 -3.23 -10.98
C SER A 177 -5.50 -3.40 -9.66
N ASP A 178 -4.76 -3.47 -8.55
CA ASP A 178 -5.32 -3.64 -7.21
C ASP A 178 -5.99 -2.35 -6.75
N PHE A 179 -5.44 -1.19 -7.14
CA PHE A 179 -6.10 0.08 -6.95
C PHE A 179 -7.41 0.18 -7.76
N VAL A 180 -7.43 -0.30 -9.00
CA VAL A 180 -8.68 -0.39 -9.78
C VAL A 180 -9.70 -1.31 -9.10
N ALA A 181 -9.28 -2.46 -8.56
CA ALA A 181 -10.15 -3.34 -7.79
C ALA A 181 -10.69 -2.65 -6.53
N HIS A 182 -9.86 -1.86 -5.84
CA HIS A 182 -10.33 -1.05 -4.71
C HIS A 182 -11.36 0.01 -5.14
N LEU A 183 -11.14 0.68 -6.27
CA LEU A 183 -12.14 1.62 -6.83
C LEU A 183 -13.46 0.93 -7.18
N GLN A 184 -13.45 -0.34 -7.60
CA GLN A 184 -14.67 -1.13 -7.80
C GLN A 184 -15.44 -1.36 -6.50
N GLN A 185 -14.75 -1.61 -5.38
CA GLN A 185 -15.40 -1.66 -4.06
C GLN A 185 -16.06 -0.31 -3.71
N LEU A 186 -15.45 0.81 -4.11
CA LEU A 186 -16.05 2.14 -3.92
C LEU A 186 -17.27 2.38 -4.83
N ASP A 187 -17.28 1.83 -6.05
CA ASP A 187 -18.47 1.88 -6.92
C ASP A 187 -19.67 1.20 -6.23
N GLU A 188 -19.42 0.05 -5.61
CA GLU A 188 -20.46 -0.69 -4.90
C GLU A 188 -20.94 0.05 -3.64
N ALA A 189 -20.02 0.69 -2.90
CA ALA A 189 -20.36 1.37 -1.65
C ALA A 189 -21.01 2.75 -1.87
N TYR A 190 -20.48 3.54 -2.80
CA TYR A 190 -20.79 4.97 -2.94
C TYR A 190 -21.22 5.39 -4.35
N GLY A 191 -21.07 4.52 -5.35
CA GLY A 191 -21.44 4.82 -6.72
C GLY A 191 -22.93 5.19 -6.86
N PRO A 192 -23.30 6.03 -7.85
CA PRO A 192 -24.68 6.36 -8.13
C PRO A 192 -25.50 5.11 -8.42
N LYS A 193 -26.65 4.96 -7.76
CA LYS A 193 -27.58 3.84 -7.97
C LYS A 193 -28.98 4.38 -8.29
N PRO A 194 -29.71 3.80 -9.26
CA PRO A 194 -31.09 4.17 -9.52
C PRO A 194 -31.92 4.14 -8.23
N GLY A 195 -32.66 5.21 -7.96
CA GLY A 195 -33.51 5.32 -6.77
C GLY A 195 -32.78 5.67 -5.46
N ARG A 196 -31.47 5.97 -5.49
CA ARG A 196 -30.74 6.53 -4.33
C ARG A 196 -30.22 7.92 -4.65
N ALA A 197 -30.32 8.82 -3.66
CA ALA A 197 -29.71 10.14 -3.77
C ALA A 197 -28.18 9.98 -3.91
N ALA A 198 -27.64 10.43 -5.04
CA ALA A 198 -26.22 10.45 -5.28
C ALA A 198 -25.59 11.57 -4.43
N ARG A 199 -24.49 11.26 -3.75
CA ARG A 199 -23.68 12.25 -3.04
C ARG A 199 -22.32 12.32 -3.71
N PRO A 200 -21.79 13.52 -3.99
CA PRO A 200 -20.43 13.65 -4.50
C PRO A 200 -19.43 13.04 -3.52
N VAL A 201 -18.48 12.28 -4.06
CA VAL A 201 -17.41 11.66 -3.28
C VAL A 201 -16.11 12.40 -3.57
N VAL A 202 -15.42 12.80 -2.51
CA VAL A 202 -14.06 13.34 -2.59
C VAL A 202 -13.12 12.30 -2.02
N LEU A 203 -12.24 11.76 -2.85
CA LEU A 203 -11.21 10.80 -2.47
C LEU A 203 -9.87 11.54 -2.34
N VAL A 204 -9.35 11.60 -1.12
CA VAL A 204 -8.04 12.19 -0.82
C VAL A 204 -6.98 11.12 -1.05
N GLU A 205 -6.01 11.38 -1.93
CA GLU A 205 -4.96 10.42 -2.28
C GLU A 205 -3.59 11.08 -2.35
N ASP A 206 -2.55 10.27 -2.12
CA ASP A 206 -1.17 10.71 -2.33
C ASP A 206 -0.76 10.63 -3.81
N ASN A 207 0.42 11.13 -4.16
CA ASN A 207 0.92 11.11 -5.54
C ASN A 207 1.69 9.83 -5.88
N GLY A 208 1.33 8.70 -5.26
CA GLY A 208 1.96 7.41 -5.45
C GLY A 208 1.94 6.93 -6.92
N PRO A 209 2.96 6.17 -7.37
CA PRO A 209 2.97 5.62 -8.73
C PRO A 209 1.75 4.76 -9.04
N ILE A 210 1.21 4.06 -8.04
CA ILE A 210 0.04 3.21 -8.23
C ILE A 210 -1.22 4.01 -8.53
N HIS A 211 -1.34 5.26 -8.08
CA HIS A 211 -2.48 6.16 -8.31
C HIS A 211 -2.34 6.98 -9.58
N THR A 212 -1.10 7.26 -9.97
CA THR A 212 -0.76 8.14 -11.09
C THR A 212 -0.48 7.40 -12.39
N SER A 213 -0.57 6.06 -12.39
CA SER A 213 -0.44 5.23 -13.58
C SER A 213 -1.49 5.56 -14.64
N LYS A 214 -1.23 5.21 -15.91
CA LYS A 214 -2.22 5.36 -17.00
C LYS A 214 -3.52 4.61 -16.68
N LEU A 215 -3.40 3.39 -16.15
CA LEU A 215 -4.53 2.55 -15.78
C LEU A 215 -5.39 3.20 -14.69
N SER A 216 -4.74 3.70 -13.63
CA SER A 216 -5.41 4.32 -12.49
C SER A 216 -6.07 5.63 -12.87
N ARG A 217 -5.39 6.48 -13.65
CA ARG A 217 -5.98 7.72 -14.17
C ARG A 217 -7.19 7.46 -15.07
N ALA A 218 -7.14 6.44 -15.93
CA ALA A 218 -8.27 6.06 -16.76
C ALA A 218 -9.46 5.57 -15.90
N ALA A 219 -9.18 4.76 -14.87
CA ALA A 219 -10.21 4.30 -13.94
C ALA A 219 -10.84 5.45 -13.14
N LEU A 220 -10.05 6.42 -12.69
CA LEU A 220 -10.55 7.62 -12.02
C LEU A 220 -11.37 8.50 -12.98
N ALA A 221 -10.91 8.68 -14.22
CA ALA A 221 -11.63 9.46 -15.23
C ALA A 221 -13.01 8.88 -15.55
N ALA A 222 -13.14 7.54 -15.59
CA ALA A 222 -14.44 6.87 -15.76
C ALA A 222 -15.45 7.19 -14.64
N ARG A 223 -14.95 7.60 -13.45
CA ARG A 223 -15.74 7.93 -12.26
C ARG A 223 -15.88 9.43 -12.01
N ALA A 224 -15.33 10.28 -12.88
CA ALA A 224 -15.28 11.73 -12.70
C ALA A 224 -16.66 12.40 -12.54
N HIS A 225 -17.73 11.73 -12.98
CA HIS A 225 -19.11 12.22 -12.84
C HIS A 225 -19.66 12.18 -11.40
N TRP A 226 -19.02 11.47 -10.48
CA TRP A 226 -19.44 11.40 -9.07
C TRP A 226 -18.29 11.36 -8.06
N LEU A 227 -17.08 10.98 -8.49
CA LEU A 227 -15.88 10.91 -7.66
C LEU A 227 -14.86 11.94 -8.13
N THR A 228 -14.42 12.80 -7.22
CA THR A 228 -13.33 13.77 -7.43
C THR A 228 -12.13 13.39 -6.56
N VAL A 229 -10.92 13.44 -7.12
CA VAL A 229 -9.70 13.17 -6.36
C VAL A 229 -9.09 14.48 -5.86
N GLU A 230 -8.78 14.52 -4.57
CA GLU A 230 -8.04 15.61 -3.95
C GLU A 230 -6.61 15.14 -3.61
N TRP A 231 -5.64 15.54 -4.44
CA TRP A 231 -4.25 15.12 -4.28
C TRP A 231 -3.55 15.82 -3.11
N LEU A 232 -2.91 15.03 -2.26
CA LEU A 232 -2.08 15.51 -1.17
C LEU A 232 -0.71 16.00 -1.66
N PRO A 233 -0.11 17.03 -1.04
CA PRO A 233 1.27 17.41 -1.30
C PRO A 233 2.23 16.26 -1.02
N LYS A 234 3.35 16.22 -1.74
CA LYS A 234 4.38 15.22 -1.50
C LYS A 234 4.89 15.30 -0.06
N TYR A 235 5.04 14.13 0.56
CA TYR A 235 5.55 13.98 1.92
C TYR A 235 4.69 14.67 2.99
N ALA A 236 3.36 14.70 2.84
CA ALA A 236 2.43 15.26 3.83
C ALA A 236 1.54 14.19 4.51
N PRO A 237 2.14 13.16 5.15
CA PRO A 237 1.42 12.08 5.84
C PRO A 237 0.45 12.59 6.92
N GLU A 238 0.80 13.70 7.58
CA GLU A 238 0.01 14.32 8.64
C GLU A 238 -1.36 14.85 8.20
N LEU A 239 -1.59 15.01 6.90
CA LEU A 239 -2.87 15.42 6.33
C LEU A 239 -3.79 14.23 6.02
N ASN A 240 -3.28 13.00 6.14
CA ASN A 240 -4.01 11.78 5.79
C ASN A 240 -4.49 11.03 7.05
N ASP A 241 -5.78 11.15 7.36
CA ASP A 241 -6.40 10.58 8.56
C ASP A 241 -6.29 9.04 8.65
N ILE A 242 -6.14 8.36 7.52
CA ILE A 242 -6.07 6.90 7.46
C ILE A 242 -4.76 6.35 8.06
N GLU A 243 -3.68 7.12 8.08
CA GLU A 243 -2.40 6.66 8.63
C GLU A 243 -2.50 6.29 10.12
N ALA A 244 -3.24 7.10 10.88
CA ALA A 244 -3.51 6.83 12.28
C ALA A 244 -4.32 5.53 12.45
N VAL A 245 -5.21 5.24 11.50
CA VAL A 245 -6.00 4.01 11.45
C VAL A 245 -5.13 2.80 11.12
N TRP A 246 -4.20 2.90 10.18
CA TRP A 246 -3.25 1.82 9.90
C TRP A 246 -2.39 1.47 11.10
N ARG A 247 -1.88 2.50 11.79
CA ARG A 247 -1.10 2.30 13.00
C ARG A 247 -1.91 1.59 14.10
N ASP A 248 -3.15 2.00 14.29
CA ASP A 248 -4.08 1.40 15.26
C ASP A 248 -4.39 -0.06 14.91
N LEU A 249 -4.74 -0.34 13.65
CA LEU A 249 -5.02 -1.68 13.14
C LEU A 249 -3.83 -2.62 13.38
N LYS A 250 -2.63 -2.19 12.99
CA LYS A 250 -1.41 -3.00 13.16
C LYS A 250 -1.04 -3.21 14.61
N ALA A 251 -1.16 -2.18 15.45
CA ALA A 251 -0.76 -2.26 16.86
C ALA A 251 -1.70 -3.12 17.71
N HIS A 252 -3.01 -3.09 17.43
CA HIS A 252 -4.00 -3.74 18.28
C HIS A 252 -4.55 -5.05 17.72
N HIS A 253 -4.50 -5.25 16.40
CA HIS A 253 -5.11 -6.43 15.77
C HIS A 253 -4.12 -7.37 15.08
N LEU A 254 -2.95 -6.86 14.65
CA LEU A 254 -1.95 -7.68 13.94
C LEU A 254 -0.65 -7.86 14.74
N ALA A 255 -0.44 -7.07 15.80
CA ALA A 255 0.73 -7.19 16.63
C ALA A 255 0.74 -8.51 17.40
N HIS A 256 1.94 -8.99 17.72
CA HIS A 256 2.18 -10.18 18.53
C HIS A 256 1.65 -11.51 17.97
N GLN A 257 1.14 -11.50 16.73
CA GLN A 257 0.62 -12.68 16.05
C GLN A 257 1.52 -13.09 14.89
N THR A 258 1.92 -14.36 14.90
CA THR A 258 2.70 -14.95 13.81
C THR A 258 1.76 -15.70 12.89
N PHE A 259 1.76 -15.30 11.63
CA PHE A 259 0.90 -15.92 10.62
C PHE A 259 1.68 -16.99 9.85
N LYS A 260 1.02 -18.11 9.59
CA LYS A 260 1.60 -19.26 8.87
C LYS A 260 2.00 -18.90 7.44
N ASP A 261 1.15 -18.13 6.77
CA ASP A 261 1.27 -17.76 5.37
C ASP A 261 0.53 -16.42 5.10
N SER A 262 0.59 -15.96 3.85
CA SER A 262 -0.07 -14.73 3.41
C SER A 262 -1.59 -14.81 3.51
N ASP A 263 -2.17 -15.99 3.37
CA ASP A 263 -3.62 -16.18 3.34
C ASP A 263 -4.20 -16.10 4.75
N ALA A 264 -3.51 -16.70 5.74
CA ALA A 264 -3.82 -16.52 7.14
C ALA A 264 -3.71 -15.04 7.58
N LEU A 265 -2.70 -14.32 7.06
CA LEU A 265 -2.56 -12.89 7.30
C LEU A 265 -3.70 -12.09 6.64
N ASP A 266 -4.07 -12.41 5.41
CA ASP A 266 -5.17 -11.78 4.68
C ASP A 266 -6.50 -11.90 5.44
N HIS A 267 -6.83 -13.12 5.87
CA HIS A 267 -8.03 -13.36 6.68
C HIS A 267 -8.01 -12.57 7.99
N ALA A 268 -6.85 -12.48 8.66
CA ALA A 268 -6.70 -11.70 9.88
C ALA A 268 -6.86 -10.19 9.65
N ILE A 269 -6.38 -9.66 8.51
CA ILE A 269 -6.60 -8.27 8.11
C ILE A 269 -8.10 -8.00 7.96
N HIS A 270 -8.82 -8.82 7.18
CA HIS A 270 -10.25 -8.63 6.97
C HIS A 270 -11.06 -8.77 8.26
N ALA A 271 -10.72 -9.73 9.12
CA ALA A 271 -11.33 -9.87 10.45
C ALA A 271 -11.09 -8.64 11.34
N ALA A 272 -9.87 -8.09 11.33
CA ALA A 272 -9.52 -6.90 12.08
C ALA A 272 -10.27 -5.65 11.59
N VAL A 273 -10.35 -5.46 10.27
CA VAL A 273 -11.11 -4.37 9.63
C VAL A 273 -12.59 -4.49 9.99
N HIS A 274 -13.17 -5.69 9.88
CA HIS A 274 -14.56 -5.93 10.25
C HIS A 274 -14.82 -5.62 11.73
N ALA A 275 -14.00 -6.14 12.65
CA ALA A 275 -14.13 -5.89 14.09
C ALA A 275 -14.06 -4.39 14.41
N ARG A 276 -13.11 -3.68 13.78
CA ARG A 276 -12.99 -2.22 13.89
C ARG A 276 -14.24 -1.50 13.43
N ASN A 277 -14.76 -1.84 12.24
CA ASN A 277 -15.93 -1.18 11.69
C ASN A 277 -17.16 -1.41 12.58
N GLN A 278 -17.32 -2.60 13.17
CA GLN A 278 -18.40 -2.89 14.11
C GLN A 278 -18.31 -2.04 15.39
N GLN A 279 -17.11 -1.86 15.96
CA GLN A 279 -16.91 -1.01 17.15
C GLN A 279 -17.21 0.47 16.90
N ARG A 280 -17.13 0.92 15.64
CA ARG A 280 -17.36 2.31 15.26
C ARG A 280 -18.76 2.57 14.70
N ARG A 281 -19.56 1.52 14.51
CA ARG A 281 -20.99 1.71 14.25
C ARG A 281 -21.61 2.38 15.46
N PRO A 282 -22.33 3.50 15.30
CA PRO A 282 -23.03 4.10 16.42
C PRO A 282 -23.97 3.06 17.01
N HIS A 283 -23.75 2.68 18.27
CA HIS A 283 -24.68 1.83 18.99
C HIS A 283 -26.04 2.53 18.99
N SER A 284 -27.05 1.90 18.37
CA SER A 284 -28.40 2.44 18.20
C SER A 284 -29.17 2.65 19.52
N LEU A 285 -28.54 2.39 20.67
CA LEU A 285 -29.15 2.46 21.99
C LEU A 285 -29.15 3.86 22.62
N ALA A 286 -28.52 4.87 22.02
CA ALA A 286 -28.47 6.23 22.60
C ALA A 286 -29.52 7.22 22.04
N ARG A 287 -30.55 6.75 21.33
CA ARG A 287 -31.61 7.60 20.74
C ARG A 287 -33.04 7.21 21.15
N ARG A 288 -33.22 6.59 22.31
CA ARG A 288 -34.56 6.46 22.94
C ARG A 288 -34.70 7.46 24.08
N GLY A 289 -35.35 8.57 23.74
CA GLY A 289 -36.20 9.41 24.59
C GLY A 289 -35.73 9.76 26.00
N ILE A 290 -35.32 11.01 26.20
CA ILE A 290 -35.82 11.77 27.35
C ILE A 290 -36.65 12.91 26.76
N SER A 291 -37.92 12.59 26.48
CA SER A 291 -39.00 13.58 26.50
C SER A 291 -39.78 13.29 27.77
N ALA A 292 -39.59 14.15 28.77
CA ALA A 292 -40.46 14.32 29.91
C ALA A 292 -40.52 15.82 30.18
#